data_AF-A0A354BIF5-F1
#
_entry.id   AF-A0A354BIF5-F1
#
_cell.length_a   1.000
_cell.length_b   1.000
_cell.length_c   1.000
_cell.angle_alpha   90.00
_cell.angle_beta   90.00
_cell.angle_gamma   90.00
#
_symmetry.space_group_name_H-M   'P 1'
#
loop_
_entity.id
_entity.type
_entity.pdbx_description
1 polymer ?
#
loop_
_entity_poly.entity_id
_entity_poly.type
_entity_poly.pdbx_seq_one_letter_code
_entity_poly.pdbx_strand_id
1 'polypeptide(L)'
;MCRVRPRVDVTQAPSRQSFPLFEQTAQWFERAHAALLGELPCRKGCSHCCVGIFPVTVLDQQVIQFGLSQLPDSHRNRIVEIAATQVAHLTVAVPQLLTNRFVDHWPETDCEQVIEQYSDWPCPALESDGGCAIYQFRPLVCRSMGIPSEDDGCVNGACAVQTSIPLIRLSNALREEEDRLAALEADELEALRRQQGVEGEEMLLPFAFLPETSAQVISV
;
A
#
# COMPACT_ATOMS: atom_id res chain seq x y z
N MET A 1 15.02 -11.65 -58.06
CA MET A 1 13.88 -12.21 -57.31
C MET A 1 14.21 -12.18 -55.82
N CYS A 2 13.93 -11.06 -55.14
CA CYS A 2 14.14 -10.92 -53.70
C CYS A 2 12.96 -11.53 -52.94
N ARG A 3 13.23 -12.49 -52.06
CA ARG A 3 12.23 -13.09 -51.16
C ARG A 3 11.81 -12.07 -50.11
N VAL A 4 10.54 -11.67 -50.14
CA VAL A 4 9.86 -10.91 -49.08
C VAL A 4 9.77 -11.79 -47.84
N ARG A 5 10.29 -11.34 -46.69
CA ARG A 5 10.06 -11.99 -45.38
C ARG A 5 8.62 -11.66 -44.93
N PRO A 6 7.86 -12.62 -44.36
CA PRO A 6 6.54 -12.34 -43.85
C PRO A 6 6.62 -11.46 -42.59
N ARG A 7 5.60 -10.61 -42.43
CA ARG A 7 5.40 -9.67 -41.32
C ARG A 7 5.40 -10.42 -39.99
N VAL A 8 6.09 -9.86 -39.00
CA VAL A 8 5.92 -10.23 -37.59
C VAL A 8 4.54 -9.74 -37.17
N ASP A 9 3.68 -10.69 -36.80
CA ASP A 9 2.37 -10.41 -36.23
C ASP A 9 2.56 -9.89 -34.80
N VAL A 10 2.29 -8.59 -34.60
CA VAL A 10 2.26 -7.94 -33.30
C VAL A 10 0.84 -8.08 -32.77
N THR A 11 0.49 -9.24 -32.24
CA THR A 11 -0.78 -9.44 -31.53
C THR A 11 -0.58 -10.30 -30.30
N GLN A 12 -0.18 -9.64 -29.21
CA GLN A 12 -0.71 -9.84 -27.85
C GLN A 12 -0.14 -8.74 -26.95
N ALA A 13 -0.90 -7.66 -26.81
CA ALA A 13 -0.68 -6.72 -25.72
C ALA A 13 -0.99 -7.46 -24.40
N PRO A 14 -0.13 -7.42 -23.38
CA PRO A 14 -0.46 -7.99 -22.08
C PRO A 14 -1.73 -7.29 -21.57
N SER A 15 -2.64 -8.07 -21.00
CA SER A 15 -3.87 -7.58 -20.37
C SER A 15 -3.54 -6.35 -19.52
N ARG A 16 -4.04 -5.17 -19.91
CA ARG A 16 -3.94 -3.97 -19.09
C ARG A 16 -4.89 -4.17 -17.91
N GLN A 17 -4.39 -4.80 -16.87
CA GLN A 17 -5.06 -4.80 -15.57
C GLN A 17 -5.19 -3.32 -15.18
N SER A 18 -6.42 -2.85 -15.05
CA SER A 18 -6.74 -1.47 -14.69
C SER A 18 -7.24 -1.46 -13.26
N PHE A 19 -6.79 -0.48 -12.50
CA PHE A 19 -7.21 -0.27 -11.12
C PHE A 19 -7.74 1.16 -10.98
N PRO A 20 -9.00 1.43 -11.37
CA PRO A 20 -9.52 2.79 -11.47
C PRO A 20 -9.46 3.55 -10.14
N LEU A 21 -9.80 2.91 -9.02
CA LEU A 21 -9.72 3.52 -7.70
C LEU A 21 -8.29 3.90 -7.31
N PHE A 22 -7.34 3.01 -7.58
CA PHE A 22 -5.92 3.29 -7.39
C PHE A 22 -5.43 4.45 -8.27
N GLU A 23 -5.85 4.51 -9.54
CA GLU A 23 -5.49 5.61 -10.45
C GLU A 23 -6.03 6.95 -9.94
N GLN A 24 -7.27 6.98 -9.44
CA GLN A 24 -7.87 8.17 -8.82
C GLN A 24 -7.11 8.59 -7.55
N THR A 25 -6.77 7.63 -6.70
CA THR A 25 -5.94 7.82 -5.49
C THR A 25 -4.56 8.39 -5.84
N ALA A 26 -3.91 7.86 -6.89
CA ALA A 26 -2.62 8.38 -7.34
C ALA A 26 -2.74 9.83 -7.83
N GLN A 27 -3.78 10.15 -8.61
CA GLN A 27 -4.03 11.50 -9.09
C GLN A 27 -4.35 12.49 -7.95
N TRP A 28 -5.12 12.05 -6.95
CA TRP A 28 -5.37 12.83 -5.74
C TRP A 28 -4.07 13.17 -5.03
N PHE A 29 -3.18 12.19 -4.82
CA PHE A 29 -1.90 12.43 -4.17
C PHE A 29 -1.04 13.45 -4.92
N GLU A 30 -0.96 13.37 -6.26
CA GLU A 30 -0.21 14.36 -7.05
C GLU A 30 -0.78 15.77 -6.91
N ARG A 31 -2.11 15.93 -6.86
CA ARG A 31 -2.75 17.23 -6.62
C ARG A 31 -2.55 17.73 -5.20
N ALA A 32 -2.65 16.86 -4.20
CA ALA A 32 -2.36 17.19 -2.81
C ALA A 32 -0.89 17.61 -2.64
N HIS A 33 0.02 16.88 -3.25
CA HIS A 33 1.45 17.20 -3.28
C HIS A 33 1.72 18.56 -3.91
N ALA A 34 1.10 18.86 -5.05
CA ALA A 34 1.23 20.15 -5.73
C ALA A 34 0.61 21.31 -4.92
N ALA A 35 -0.55 21.09 -4.28
CA ALA A 35 -1.23 22.09 -3.46
C ALA A 35 -0.41 22.52 -2.23
N LEU A 36 0.45 21.62 -1.73
CA LEU A 36 1.38 21.88 -0.64
C LEU A 36 2.73 22.45 -1.13
N LEU A 37 2.76 22.99 -2.35
CA LEU A 37 3.87 23.75 -2.94
C LEU A 37 5.24 23.04 -2.94
N GLY A 38 5.26 21.71 -2.87
CA GLY A 38 6.50 20.93 -2.77
C GLY A 38 7.20 21.01 -1.40
N GLU A 39 6.55 21.61 -0.40
CA GLU A 39 6.99 21.59 1.01
C GLU A 39 6.80 20.21 1.65
N LEU A 40 6.02 19.33 1.00
CA LEU A 40 5.92 17.92 1.35
C LEU A 40 7.26 17.21 1.12
N PRO A 41 7.91 16.69 2.18
CA PRO A 41 9.13 15.90 2.03
C PRO A 41 8.89 14.54 1.37
N CYS A 42 7.63 14.07 1.38
CA CYS A 42 7.23 12.77 0.83
C CYS A 42 7.35 12.75 -0.71
N ARG A 43 8.51 12.29 -1.17
CA ARG A 43 8.83 11.99 -2.58
C ARG A 43 9.65 10.71 -2.65
N LYS A 44 9.86 10.15 -3.85
CA LYS A 44 10.75 9.00 -4.02
C LYS A 44 12.14 9.30 -3.41
N GLY A 45 12.60 8.43 -2.52
CA GLY A 45 13.84 8.61 -1.74
C GLY A 45 13.64 9.19 -0.33
N CYS A 46 12.40 9.51 0.07
CA CYS A 46 12.04 9.75 1.47
C CYS A 46 11.44 8.47 2.08
N SER A 47 11.90 8.07 3.26
CA SER A 47 11.52 6.82 3.92
C SER A 47 10.95 6.99 5.34
N HIS A 48 10.72 8.22 5.81
CA HIS A 48 10.31 8.47 7.20
C HIS A 48 8.93 7.93 7.56
N CYS A 49 8.01 7.85 6.60
CA CYS A 49 6.70 7.20 6.76
C CYS A 49 6.68 5.75 6.23
N CYS A 50 7.81 5.21 5.76
CA CYS A 50 7.90 3.85 5.21
C CYS A 50 8.26 2.81 6.29
N VAL A 51 7.66 2.96 7.47
CA VAL A 51 7.84 2.09 8.64
C VAL A 51 6.47 1.75 9.24
N GLY A 52 6.37 0.61 9.91
CA GLY A 52 5.14 0.09 10.49
C GLY A 52 4.47 -0.99 9.62
N ILE A 53 3.46 -1.64 10.20
CA ILE A 53 2.75 -2.80 9.62
C ILE A 53 1.24 -2.56 9.42
N PHE A 54 0.85 -1.29 9.36
CA PHE A 54 -0.54 -0.81 9.29
C PHE A 54 -1.46 -1.61 8.35
N PRO A 55 -2.78 -1.64 8.62
CA PRO A 55 -3.74 -2.33 7.76
C PRO A 55 -3.75 -1.78 6.33
N VAL A 56 -3.92 -2.69 5.38
CA VAL A 56 -4.16 -2.43 3.96
C VAL A 56 -5.27 -3.36 3.48
N THR A 57 -5.98 -2.96 2.44
CA THR A 57 -7.13 -3.71 1.95
C THR A 57 -6.73 -4.84 0.98
N VAL A 58 -7.65 -5.75 0.69
CA VAL A 58 -7.46 -6.73 -0.41
C VAL A 58 -7.32 -6.06 -1.78
N LEU A 59 -7.89 -4.87 -1.97
CA LEU A 59 -7.71 -4.08 -3.19
C LEU A 59 -6.28 -3.54 -3.27
N ASP A 60 -5.74 -3.05 -2.15
CA ASP A 60 -4.34 -2.66 -2.02
C ASP A 60 -3.40 -3.84 -2.30
N GLN A 61 -3.71 -5.04 -1.78
CA GLN A 61 -2.93 -6.25 -2.04
C GLN A 61 -2.85 -6.52 -3.56
N GLN A 62 -3.95 -6.40 -4.31
CA GLN A 62 -3.93 -6.61 -5.76
C GLN A 62 -3.01 -5.62 -6.48
N VAL A 63 -3.02 -4.36 -6.07
CA VAL A 63 -2.15 -3.31 -6.62
C VAL A 63 -0.69 -3.55 -6.26
N ILE A 64 -0.41 -3.94 -5.01
CA ILE A 64 0.93 -4.29 -4.53
C ILE A 64 1.48 -5.49 -5.32
N GLN A 65 0.70 -6.56 -5.46
CA GLN A 65 1.07 -7.75 -6.23
C GLN A 65 1.31 -7.42 -7.71
N PHE A 66 0.47 -6.56 -8.29
CA PHE A 66 0.71 -6.05 -9.64
C PHE A 66 2.04 -5.28 -9.69
N GLY A 67 2.30 -4.37 -8.74
CA GLY A 67 3.56 -3.64 -8.66
C GLY A 67 4.80 -4.53 -8.52
N LEU A 68 4.72 -5.58 -7.71
CA LEU A 68 5.76 -6.60 -7.57
C LEU A 68 6.03 -7.33 -8.89
N SER A 69 4.98 -7.65 -9.66
CA SER A 69 5.12 -8.31 -10.96
C SER A 69 5.86 -7.45 -12.00
N GLN A 70 5.91 -6.12 -11.80
CA GLN A 70 6.63 -5.20 -12.68
C GLN A 70 8.12 -5.07 -12.33
N LEU A 71 8.57 -5.64 -11.20
CA LEU A 71 9.96 -5.58 -10.76
C LEU A 71 10.81 -6.72 -11.33
N PRO A 72 12.13 -6.52 -11.49
CA PRO A 72 13.06 -7.62 -11.71
C PRO A 72 12.96 -8.69 -10.61
N ASP A 73 13.14 -9.95 -10.98
CA ASP A 73 13.01 -11.10 -10.06
C ASP A 73 13.85 -10.94 -8.79
N SER A 74 15.05 -10.38 -8.89
CA SER A 74 15.92 -10.14 -7.73
C SER A 74 15.30 -9.17 -6.70
N HIS A 75 14.69 -8.08 -7.16
CA HIS A 75 14.03 -7.12 -6.28
C HIS A 75 12.74 -7.72 -5.71
N ARG A 76 11.94 -8.38 -6.56
CA ARG A 76 10.69 -9.02 -6.12
C ARG A 76 10.96 -10.08 -5.05
N ASN A 77 11.91 -10.98 -5.27
CA ASN A 77 12.23 -12.06 -4.33
C ASN A 77 12.73 -11.49 -3.00
N ARG A 78 13.60 -10.47 -3.02
CA ARG A 78 14.06 -9.79 -1.80
C ARG A 78 12.89 -9.24 -0.98
N ILE A 79 11.95 -8.56 -1.63
CA ILE A 79 10.78 -7.97 -0.96
C ILE A 79 9.90 -9.07 -0.34
N VAL A 80 9.63 -10.15 -1.09
CA VAL A 80 8.84 -11.29 -0.62
C VAL A 80 9.53 -12.02 0.53
N GLU A 81 10.85 -12.18 0.51
CA GLU A 81 11.62 -12.80 1.60
C GLU A 81 11.56 -11.96 2.89
N ILE A 82 11.67 -10.63 2.79
CA ILE A 82 11.52 -9.73 3.94
C ILE A 82 10.09 -9.84 4.51
N ALA A 83 9.08 -9.77 3.64
CA ALA A 83 7.68 -9.90 4.04
C ALA A 83 7.41 -11.26 4.72
N ALA A 84 7.93 -12.36 4.17
CA ALA A 84 7.79 -13.70 4.74
C ALA A 84 8.44 -13.80 6.12
N THR A 85 9.61 -13.19 6.29
CA THR A 85 10.30 -13.12 7.59
C THR A 85 9.47 -12.33 8.60
N GLN A 86 8.95 -11.16 8.22
CA GLN A 86 8.08 -10.34 9.06
C GLN A 86 6.80 -11.09 9.46
N VAL A 87 6.13 -11.74 8.51
CA VAL A 87 4.93 -12.56 8.77
C VAL A 87 5.25 -13.74 9.70
N ALA A 88 6.39 -14.42 9.52
CA ALA A 88 6.82 -15.48 10.42
C ALA A 88 7.02 -14.97 11.86
N HIS A 89 7.62 -13.80 12.04
CA HIS A 89 7.75 -13.16 13.36
C HIS A 89 6.40 -12.74 13.94
N LEU A 90 5.51 -12.13 13.13
CA LEU A 90 4.18 -11.71 13.55
C LEU A 90 3.33 -12.88 14.02
N THR A 91 3.34 -13.98 13.27
CA THR A 91 2.55 -15.18 13.57
C THR A 91 3.04 -15.93 14.81
N VAL A 92 4.31 -15.79 15.20
CA VAL A 92 4.79 -16.28 16.51
C VAL A 92 4.20 -15.46 17.66
N ALA A 93 4.15 -14.14 17.52
CA ALA A 93 3.61 -13.25 18.55
C ALA A 93 2.08 -13.24 18.60
N VAL A 94 1.44 -13.43 17.43
CA VAL A 94 -0.01 -13.34 17.23
C VAL A 94 -0.48 -14.57 16.43
N PRO A 95 -0.59 -15.75 17.07
CA PRO A 95 -0.83 -17.03 16.37
C PRO A 95 -2.11 -17.10 15.54
N GLN A 96 -3.13 -16.31 15.87
CA GLN A 96 -4.38 -16.25 15.09
C GLN A 96 -4.16 -15.82 13.63
N LEU A 97 -3.08 -15.08 13.34
CA LEU A 97 -2.70 -14.69 11.99
C LEU A 97 -2.24 -15.86 11.09
N LEU A 98 -1.92 -17.03 11.68
CA LEU A 98 -1.64 -18.25 10.91
C LEU A 98 -2.89 -18.79 10.21
N THR A 99 -4.01 -18.74 10.92
CA THR A 99 -5.29 -19.28 10.45
C THR A 99 -6.12 -18.26 9.70
N ASN A 100 -6.03 -16.98 10.09
CA ASN A 100 -6.76 -15.90 9.47
C ASN A 100 -5.87 -14.64 9.41
N ARG A 101 -5.41 -14.28 8.21
CA ARG A 101 -4.57 -13.08 7.99
C ARG A 101 -5.33 -11.76 8.11
N PHE A 102 -6.65 -11.83 8.19
CA PHE A 102 -7.50 -10.65 8.19
C PHE A 102 -7.75 -10.12 9.60
N VAL A 103 -7.87 -8.80 9.72
CA VAL A 103 -7.99 -8.08 10.99
C VAL A 103 -9.35 -7.39 11.19
N ASP A 104 -10.31 -7.57 10.27
CA ASP A 104 -11.60 -6.84 10.23
C ASP A 104 -12.44 -6.93 11.51
N HIS A 105 -12.24 -8.00 12.29
CA HIS A 105 -13.04 -8.31 13.47
C HIS A 105 -12.24 -8.25 14.76
N TRP A 106 -11.02 -7.73 14.71
CA TRP A 106 -10.22 -7.55 15.90
C TRP A 106 -10.78 -6.37 16.71
N PRO A 107 -10.74 -6.45 18.06
CA PRO A 107 -10.91 -5.26 18.87
C PRO A 107 -9.89 -4.19 18.46
N GLU A 108 -10.33 -2.94 18.32
CA GLU A 108 -9.48 -1.81 17.93
C GLU A 108 -8.21 -1.75 18.77
N THR A 109 -8.32 -1.91 20.09
CA THR A 109 -7.20 -1.92 21.04
C THR A 109 -6.17 -3.02 20.74
N ASP A 110 -6.61 -4.19 20.30
CA ASP A 110 -5.72 -5.31 20.02
C ASP A 110 -4.95 -5.06 18.72
N CYS A 111 -5.64 -4.50 17.72
CA CYS A 111 -5.03 -4.10 16.45
C CYS A 111 -3.99 -2.99 16.67
N GLU A 112 -4.37 -1.94 17.40
CA GLU A 112 -3.47 -0.83 17.77
C GLU A 112 -2.23 -1.31 18.52
N GLN A 113 -2.39 -2.20 19.50
CA GLN A 113 -1.27 -2.74 20.26
C GLN A 113 -0.27 -3.47 19.36
N VAL A 114 -0.76 -4.27 18.40
CA VAL A 114 0.09 -4.98 17.44
C VAL A 114 0.78 -3.99 16.50
N ILE A 115 0.05 -2.99 15.98
CA ILE A 115 0.63 -1.95 15.10
C ILE A 115 1.75 -1.18 15.83
N GLU A 116 1.50 -0.74 17.07
CA GLU A 116 2.45 0.01 17.88
C GLU A 116 3.71 -0.80 18.18
N GLN A 117 3.55 -2.08 18.51
CA GLN A 117 4.66 -3.00 18.82
C GLN A 117 5.65 -3.14 17.64
N TYR A 118 5.18 -2.95 16.41
CA TYR A 118 5.98 -3.12 15.19
C TYR A 118 6.07 -1.82 14.37
N SER A 119 5.88 -0.67 15.00
CA SER A 119 5.93 0.66 14.37
C SER A 119 7.30 0.98 13.75
N ASP A 120 8.38 0.42 14.28
CA ASP A 120 9.75 0.59 13.77
C ASP A 120 10.13 -0.35 12.62
N TRP A 121 9.27 -1.31 12.26
CA TRP A 121 9.61 -2.25 11.19
C TRP A 121 9.63 -1.58 9.83
N PRO A 122 10.69 -1.76 9.01
CA PRO A 122 10.71 -1.20 7.67
C PRO A 122 9.66 -1.90 6.79
N CYS A 123 9.00 -1.13 5.93
CA CYS A 123 8.16 -1.71 4.87
C CYS A 123 8.98 -2.70 4.01
N PRO A 124 8.44 -3.87 3.63
CA PRO A 124 9.15 -4.82 2.76
C PRO A 124 9.67 -4.23 1.45
N ALA A 125 8.96 -3.24 0.90
CA ALA A 125 9.34 -2.55 -0.33
C ALA A 125 10.40 -1.45 -0.15
N LEU A 126 10.87 -1.19 1.07
CA LEU A 126 11.90 -0.20 1.32
C LEU A 126 13.26 -0.73 0.82
N GLU A 127 13.93 0.09 0.02
CA GLU A 127 15.28 -0.14 -0.50
C GLU A 127 16.32 0.52 0.42
N SER A 128 17.57 0.07 0.34
CA SER A 128 18.65 0.60 1.18
C SER A 128 18.98 2.08 0.92
N ASP A 129 18.59 2.61 -0.23
CA ASP A 129 18.74 4.02 -0.58
C ASP A 129 17.60 4.91 -0.06
N GLY A 130 16.66 4.35 0.72
CA GLY A 130 15.47 5.05 1.21
C GLY A 130 14.32 5.14 0.19
N GLY A 131 14.47 4.55 -0.99
CA GLY A 131 13.42 4.48 -2.00
C GLY A 131 12.40 3.37 -1.73
N CYS A 132 11.16 3.57 -2.17
CA CYS A 132 10.18 2.49 -2.26
C CYS A 132 10.29 1.81 -3.63
N ALA A 133 10.52 0.49 -3.65
CA ALA A 133 10.62 -0.29 -4.88
C ALA A 133 9.35 -0.24 -5.73
N ILE A 134 8.19 -0.20 -5.07
CA ILE A 134 6.86 -0.10 -5.69
C ILE A 134 6.25 1.30 -5.56
N TYR A 135 7.06 2.36 -5.53
CA TYR A 135 6.59 3.74 -5.23
C TYR A 135 5.36 4.18 -6.03
N GLN A 136 5.26 3.76 -7.30
CA GLN A 136 4.12 4.09 -8.15
C GLN A 136 2.85 3.35 -7.74
N PHE A 137 2.96 2.16 -7.17
CA PHE A 137 1.89 1.25 -6.76
C PHE A 137 1.57 1.36 -5.26
N ARG A 138 1.85 2.50 -4.64
CA ARG A 138 1.52 2.74 -3.22
C ARG A 138 -0.01 2.86 -3.03
N PRO A 139 -0.59 2.11 -2.07
CA PRO A 139 -1.95 2.28 -1.53
C PRO A 139 -2.33 3.72 -1.18
N LEU A 140 -3.64 3.96 -0.99
CA LEU A 140 -4.15 5.23 -0.47
C LEU A 140 -3.54 5.55 0.89
N VAL A 141 -3.55 4.58 1.81
CA VAL A 141 -2.98 4.75 3.17
C VAL A 141 -1.50 5.17 3.13
N CYS A 142 -0.70 4.57 2.24
CA CYS A 142 0.71 4.93 2.06
C CYS A 142 0.91 6.36 1.52
N ARG A 143 -0.08 6.90 0.80
CA ARG A 143 -0.04 8.25 0.22
C ARG A 143 -0.51 9.30 1.22
N SER A 144 -1.60 9.02 1.92
CA SER A 144 -2.18 9.90 2.94
C SER A 144 -1.30 10.02 4.18
N MET A 145 -0.58 8.96 4.58
CA MET A 145 0.40 9.02 5.69
C MET A 145 1.49 10.08 5.50
N GLY A 146 1.77 10.49 4.27
CA GLY A 146 2.73 11.56 3.99
C GLY A 146 2.13 12.97 4.05
N ILE A 147 0.82 13.12 4.22
CA ILE A 147 0.08 14.39 4.17
C ILE A 147 -0.14 14.91 5.59
N PRO A 148 0.23 16.17 5.91
CA PRO A 148 -0.02 16.78 7.22
C PRO A 148 -1.46 16.55 7.68
N SER A 149 -1.67 16.20 8.94
CA SER A 149 -3.00 16.00 9.52
C SER A 149 -3.52 17.29 10.12
N GLU A 150 -4.83 17.36 10.33
CA GLU A 150 -5.47 18.48 11.01
C GLU A 150 -6.20 17.99 12.25
N ASP A 151 -5.96 18.64 13.37
CA ASP A 151 -6.60 18.34 14.63
C ASP A 151 -6.81 19.63 15.44
N ASP A 152 -8.00 19.81 16.00
CA ASP A 152 -8.41 21.01 16.76
C ASP A 152 -8.03 22.36 16.09
N GLY A 153 -8.17 22.42 14.76
CA GLY A 153 -7.87 23.62 13.96
C GLY A 153 -6.37 23.84 13.70
N CYS A 154 -5.48 23.04 14.29
CA CYS A 154 -4.04 23.02 14.06
C CYS A 154 -3.66 22.06 12.93
N VAL A 155 -2.53 22.33 12.26
CA VAL A 155 -1.95 21.44 11.24
C VAL A 155 -0.70 20.79 11.85
N ASN A 156 -0.66 19.46 11.83
CA ASN A 156 0.43 18.67 12.39
C ASN A 156 1.23 17.98 11.27
N GLY A 157 2.54 17.86 11.46
CA GLY A 157 3.38 17.13 10.54
C GLY A 157 3.05 15.64 10.61
N ALA A 158 2.89 15.01 9.44
CA ALA A 158 2.58 13.58 9.32
C ALA A 158 3.77 12.68 9.63
N CYS A 159 4.99 13.22 9.63
CA CYS A 159 6.20 12.48 9.99
C CYS A 159 7.28 13.39 10.59
N ALA A 160 8.34 12.77 11.11
CA ALA A 160 9.42 13.44 11.84
C ALA A 160 10.20 14.51 11.05
N VAL A 161 10.04 14.58 9.72
CA VAL A 161 10.68 15.60 8.86
C VAL A 161 9.75 16.73 8.43
N GLN A 162 8.47 16.67 8.78
CA GLN A 162 7.50 17.75 8.55
C GLN A 162 7.47 18.70 9.76
N THR A 163 8.61 19.32 10.06
CA THR A 163 8.80 20.16 11.25
C THR A 163 8.79 21.66 10.96
N SER A 164 8.72 22.07 9.69
CA SER A 164 8.74 23.48 9.29
C SER A 164 7.40 24.15 9.53
N ILE A 165 7.39 25.24 10.30
CA ILE A 165 6.19 26.03 10.63
C ILE A 165 6.21 27.34 9.82
N PRO A 166 5.08 27.78 9.21
CA PRO A 166 3.78 27.11 9.25
C PRO A 166 3.72 25.92 8.29
N LEU A 167 3.13 24.82 8.75
CA LEU A 167 2.72 23.75 7.84
C LEU A 167 1.56 24.26 6.98
N ILE A 168 1.66 24.03 5.67
CA ILE A 168 0.59 24.41 4.74
C ILE A 168 -0.59 23.48 4.95
N ARG A 169 -1.78 24.08 5.11
CA ARG A 169 -3.05 23.36 5.23
C ARG A 169 -3.48 22.84 3.87
N LEU A 170 -3.85 21.55 3.79
CA LEU A 170 -4.48 21.02 2.59
C LEU A 170 -5.88 21.63 2.44
N SER A 171 -6.34 21.88 1.22
CA SER A 171 -7.67 22.47 1.02
C SER A 171 -8.79 21.49 1.40
N ASN A 172 -9.90 22.02 1.91
CA ASN A 172 -11.09 21.21 2.22
C ASN A 172 -11.57 20.40 1.02
N ALA A 173 -11.49 20.94 -0.19
CA ALA A 173 -11.87 20.22 -1.41
C ALA A 173 -11.03 18.95 -1.65
N LEU A 174 -9.73 18.98 -1.30
CA LEU A 174 -8.85 17.82 -1.40
C LEU A 174 -9.06 16.83 -0.25
N ARG A 175 -9.47 17.30 0.93
CA ARG A 175 -9.91 16.44 2.06
C ARG A 175 -11.20 15.70 1.72
N GLU A 176 -12.21 16.42 1.26
CA GLU A 176 -13.48 15.84 0.81
C GLU A 176 -13.28 14.86 -0.36
N GLU A 177 -12.21 15.01 -1.15
CA GLU A 177 -11.85 14.04 -2.16
C GLU A 177 -11.19 12.79 -1.58
N GLU A 178 -10.30 12.93 -0.59
CA GLU A 178 -9.73 11.82 0.18
C GLU A 178 -10.84 10.96 0.81
N ASP A 179 -11.79 11.61 1.49
CA ASP A 179 -12.96 10.96 2.10
C ASP A 179 -13.82 10.21 1.07
N ARG A 180 -14.02 10.81 -0.10
CA ARG A 180 -14.77 10.18 -1.21
C ARG A 180 -14.03 8.96 -1.76
N LEU A 181 -12.70 8.99 -1.86
CA LEU A 181 -11.91 7.85 -2.31
C LEU A 181 -12.00 6.70 -1.31
N ALA A 182 -11.92 6.98 -0.01
CA ALA A 182 -12.11 5.98 1.03
C ALA A 182 -13.52 5.37 0.99
N ALA A 183 -14.56 6.18 0.75
CA ALA A 183 -15.93 5.68 0.58
C ALA A 183 -16.08 4.78 -0.66
N LEU A 184 -15.46 5.14 -1.78
CA LEU A 184 -15.44 4.31 -2.99
C LEU A 184 -14.71 2.98 -2.76
N GLU A 185 -13.62 2.99 -1.99
CA GLU A 185 -12.92 1.78 -1.59
C GLU A 185 -13.83 0.83 -0.80
N ALA A 186 -14.55 1.35 0.19
CA ALA A 186 -15.51 0.57 0.97
C ALA A 186 -16.62 -0.04 0.09
N ASP A 187 -17.17 0.74 -0.86
CA ASP A 187 -18.17 0.24 -1.82
C ASP A 187 -17.62 -0.89 -2.72
N GLU A 188 -16.38 -0.75 -3.20
CA GLU A 188 -15.70 -1.77 -4.01
C GLU A 188 -15.41 -3.04 -3.20
N LEU A 189 -15.01 -2.92 -1.94
CA LEU A 189 -14.81 -4.04 -1.02
C LEU A 189 -16.12 -4.79 -0.75
N GLU A 190 -17.22 -4.09 -0.48
CA GLU A 190 -18.53 -4.72 -0.29
C GLU A 190 -19.00 -5.45 -1.56
N ALA A 191 -18.76 -4.87 -2.74
CA ALA A 191 -19.03 -5.52 -4.01
C ALA A 191 -18.18 -6.79 -4.20
N LEU A 192 -16.88 -6.74 -3.89
CA LEU A 192 -15.96 -7.87 -3.99
C LEU A 192 -16.38 -9.01 -3.05
N ARG A 193 -16.71 -8.68 -1.80
CA ARG A 193 -17.20 -9.64 -0.80
C ARG A 193 -18.46 -10.37 -1.27
N ARG A 194 -19.42 -9.65 -1.85
CA ARG A 194 -20.66 -10.24 -2.38
C ARG A 194 -20.42 -11.15 -3.58
N GLN A 195 -19.42 -10.86 -4.42
CA GLN A 195 -19.14 -11.61 -5.64
C GLN A 195 -18.26 -12.84 -5.40
N GLN A 196 -17.22 -12.69 -4.57
CA GLN A 196 -16.15 -13.69 -4.41
C GLN A 196 -16.17 -14.41 -3.06
N GLY A 197 -16.98 -13.95 -2.10
CA GLY A 197 -17.06 -14.55 -0.77
C GLY A 197 -15.74 -14.45 -0.01
N VAL A 198 -14.99 -13.36 -0.20
CA VAL A 198 -13.70 -13.13 0.47
C VAL A 198 -13.85 -13.24 1.98
N GLU A 199 -12.91 -13.91 2.64
CA GLU A 199 -12.95 -14.20 4.10
C GLU A 199 -12.74 -12.94 4.97
N GLY A 200 -12.16 -11.87 4.43
CA GLY A 200 -11.95 -10.58 5.09
C GLY A 200 -11.49 -9.50 4.09
N GLU A 201 -11.42 -8.25 4.53
CA GLU A 201 -11.18 -7.06 3.71
C GLU A 201 -9.81 -6.43 4.02
N GLU A 202 -9.40 -6.41 5.29
CA GLU A 202 -8.17 -5.77 5.77
C GLU A 202 -7.13 -6.76 6.32
N MET A 203 -5.86 -6.52 6.00
CA MET A 203 -4.72 -7.29 6.52
C MET A 203 -3.54 -6.38 6.87
N LEU A 204 -2.65 -6.82 7.75
CA LEU A 204 -1.42 -6.08 8.07
C LEU A 204 -0.48 -6.03 6.84
N LEU A 205 0.14 -4.89 6.57
CA LEU A 205 0.92 -4.61 5.36
C LEU A 205 1.87 -5.74 4.90
N PRO A 206 2.64 -6.43 5.78
CA PRO A 206 3.52 -7.51 5.34
C PRO A 206 2.80 -8.65 4.60
N PHE A 207 1.55 -8.96 4.97
CA PHE A 207 0.76 -9.99 4.29
C PHE A 207 0.42 -9.63 2.84
N ALA A 208 0.26 -8.35 2.53
CA ALA A 208 -0.07 -7.90 1.18
C ALA A 208 1.06 -8.15 0.17
N PHE A 209 2.31 -8.31 0.63
CA PHE A 209 3.45 -8.66 -0.21
C PHE A 209 3.56 -10.16 -0.50
N LEU A 210 2.85 -11.01 0.24
CA LEU A 210 2.82 -12.44 0.00
C LEU A 210 1.70 -12.82 -0.98
N PRO A 211 1.93 -13.79 -1.87
CA PRO A 211 0.87 -14.28 -2.74
C PRO A 211 -0.17 -15.03 -1.90
N GLU A 212 -1.43 -15.00 -2.35
CA GLU A 212 -2.58 -15.58 -1.62
C GLU A 212 -2.39 -17.06 -1.24
N THR A 213 -1.60 -17.81 -2.03
CA THR A 213 -1.36 -19.25 -1.83
C THR A 213 -0.33 -19.56 -0.72
N SER A 214 0.53 -18.60 -0.33
CA SER A 214 1.61 -18.85 0.62
C SER A 214 1.18 -18.87 2.09
N ALA A 215 -0.02 -18.37 2.42
CA ALA A 215 -0.56 -18.39 3.77
C ALA A 215 -1.09 -19.79 4.19
N GLN A 216 -1.30 -20.71 3.24
CA GLN A 216 -1.80 -22.06 3.53
C GLN A 216 -0.70 -23.12 3.71
N VAL A 217 0.57 -22.79 3.44
CA VAL A 217 1.65 -23.80 3.34
C VAL A 217 2.53 -23.88 4.59
N ILE A 218 2.33 -23.03 5.60
CA ILE A 218 3.02 -23.13 6.90
C ILE A 218 2.19 -24.00 7.85
N SER A 219 1.97 -25.25 7.43
CA SER A 219 1.50 -26.34 8.28
C SER A 219 2.25 -27.60 7.86
N VAL A 220 3.53 -27.67 8.25
CA VAL A 220 4.32 -28.90 8.30
C VAL A 220 5.17 -28.88 9.55
#